data_AF-A0A7Y3ISL0-F1
#
_entry.id   AF-A0A7Y3ISL0-F1
#
_cell.length_a   1.000
_cell.length_b   1.000
_cell.length_c   1.000
_cell.angle_alpha   90.00
_cell.angle_beta   90.00
_cell.angle_gamma   90.00
#
_symmetry.space_group_name_H-M   'P 1'
#
loop_
_entity.id
_entity.type
_entity.pdbx_description
1 polymer ?
#
loop_
_entity_poly.entity_id
_entity_poly.type
_entity_poly.pdbx_seq_one_letter_code
_entity_poly.pdbx_strand_id
1 'polypeptide(L)'
;MSLESKISVLQDRAYMLAKARQFFAEKNIMEVDCPALTKGSPIDQHIDVMSLSFPGGEKRHLYTSPEYGMKRLLADGIGDIYQICHVFRSGESGHLHNPEFTMVEWYQNGIPFSQIIEETLSFIKLFLGDLPHQIFSYRDLLKKYFELDYLHATCAELLAACEKYDLPKASDMKSWDKDTLLQYMVSFYIEPKLGVNEFTVINYFPASQAALSKTLTIGEEPVAERFEIYYQGIELCNGFHELTDAKEQEKRFVRQNELRKSIGKDELPIDTFFLEALEKGLPDCCGVAVGFDRLMLLKHKKATIQEVIPFSWEIA
;
A
#
# COMPACT_ATOMS: atom_id res chain seq x y z
N MET A 1 16.70 0.16 -24.47
CA MET A 1 17.71 -0.52 -23.64
C MET A 1 18.46 -1.55 -24.49
N SER A 2 19.79 -1.68 -24.37
CA SER A 2 20.52 -2.77 -25.04
C SER A 2 20.15 -4.13 -24.43
N LEU A 3 20.28 -5.22 -25.20
CA LEU A 3 20.04 -6.57 -24.70
C LEU A 3 20.95 -6.89 -23.49
N GLU A 4 22.21 -6.49 -23.55
CA GLU A 4 23.17 -6.64 -22.46
C GLU A 4 22.72 -5.92 -21.17
N SER A 5 22.21 -4.69 -21.29
CA SER A 5 21.67 -3.96 -20.15
C SER A 5 20.41 -4.62 -19.58
N LYS A 6 19.56 -5.20 -20.43
CA LYS A 6 18.37 -5.93 -19.98
C LYS A 6 18.73 -7.22 -19.25
N ILE A 7 19.71 -7.97 -19.79
CA ILE A 7 20.23 -9.18 -19.13
C ILE A 7 20.78 -8.85 -17.75
N SER A 8 21.59 -7.79 -17.62
CA SER A 8 22.16 -7.39 -16.34
C SER A 8 21.08 -7.04 -15.30
N VAL A 9 20.05 -6.29 -15.69
CA VAL A 9 18.93 -5.94 -14.80
C VAL A 9 18.14 -7.19 -14.38
N LEU A 10 17.87 -8.12 -15.30
CA LEU A 10 17.13 -9.34 -14.98
C LEU A 10 17.95 -10.32 -14.12
N GLN A 11 19.28 -10.37 -14.30
CA GLN A 11 20.18 -11.13 -13.43
C GLN A 11 20.17 -10.56 -12.01
N ASP A 12 20.26 -9.24 -11.86
CA ASP A 12 20.18 -8.59 -10.55
C ASP A 12 18.79 -8.75 -9.92
N ARG A 13 17.72 -8.68 -10.72
CA ARG A 13 16.35 -8.99 -10.26
C ARG A 13 16.26 -10.38 -9.64
N ALA A 14 16.80 -11.40 -10.31
CA ALA A 14 16.83 -12.77 -9.80
C ALA A 14 17.65 -12.88 -8.51
N TYR A 15 18.81 -12.20 -8.44
CA TYR A 15 19.63 -12.12 -7.25
C TYR A 15 18.89 -11.46 -6.07
N MET A 16 18.22 -10.34 -6.32
CA MET A 16 17.48 -9.60 -5.31
C MET A 16 16.23 -10.35 -4.81
N LEU A 17 15.57 -11.14 -5.66
CA LEU A 17 14.52 -12.07 -5.22
C LEU A 17 15.07 -13.13 -4.26
N ALA A 18 16.26 -13.69 -4.54
CA ALA A 18 16.90 -14.63 -3.63
C ALA A 18 17.30 -13.96 -2.30
N LYS A 19 17.79 -12.71 -2.35
CA LYS A 19 18.11 -11.91 -1.16
C LYS A 19 16.89 -11.56 -0.32
N ALA A 20 15.78 -11.21 -0.95
CA ALA A 20 14.52 -10.97 -0.26
C ALA A 20 14.05 -12.22 0.50
N ARG A 21 14.08 -13.40 -0.14
CA ARG A 21 13.78 -14.67 0.55
C ARG A 21 14.74 -14.97 1.70
N GLN A 22 16.05 -14.74 1.48
CA GLN A 22 17.06 -14.92 2.52
C GLN A 22 16.77 -14.06 3.76
N PHE A 23 16.35 -12.80 3.58
CA PHE A 23 16.03 -11.89 4.67
C PHE A 23 14.94 -12.42 5.61
N PHE A 24 13.90 -13.05 5.05
CA PHE A 24 12.82 -13.66 5.82
C PHE A 24 13.22 -15.00 6.42
N ALA A 25 13.97 -15.82 5.67
CA ALA A 25 14.48 -17.10 6.15
C ALA A 25 15.38 -16.93 7.39
N GLU A 26 16.23 -15.90 7.42
CA GLU A 26 17.08 -15.57 8.58
C GLU A 26 16.27 -15.17 9.84
N LYS A 27 15.02 -14.73 9.66
CA LYS A 27 14.09 -14.38 10.74
C LYS A 27 13.10 -15.50 11.08
N ASN A 28 13.16 -16.64 10.37
CA ASN A 28 12.18 -17.73 10.46
C ASN A 28 10.74 -17.31 10.11
N ILE A 29 10.57 -16.34 9.22
CA ILE A 29 9.26 -15.96 8.68
C ILE A 29 8.98 -16.87 7.48
N MET A 30 7.83 -17.57 7.47
CA MET A 30 7.56 -18.64 6.50
C MET A 30 7.01 -18.11 5.17
N GLU A 31 7.57 -18.56 4.04
CA GLU A 31 6.99 -18.26 2.71
C GLU A 31 5.66 -19.02 2.54
N VAL A 32 4.63 -18.30 2.12
CA VAL A 32 3.33 -18.86 1.72
C VAL A 32 2.99 -18.44 0.29
N ASP A 33 2.03 -19.14 -0.32
CA ASP A 33 1.56 -18.85 -1.68
C ASP A 33 0.02 -18.87 -1.71
N CYS A 34 -0.59 -17.75 -1.30
CA CYS A 34 -2.04 -17.61 -1.33
C CYS A 34 -2.54 -17.48 -2.78
N PRO A 35 -3.70 -18.10 -3.15
CA PRO A 35 -4.23 -18.04 -4.50
C PRO A 35 -4.57 -16.63 -4.98
N ALA A 36 -4.12 -16.28 -6.19
CA ALA A 36 -4.41 -14.99 -6.82
C ALA A 36 -5.86 -14.84 -7.29
N LEU A 37 -6.56 -15.94 -7.58
CA LEU A 37 -7.96 -15.94 -8.03
C LEU A 37 -8.91 -16.21 -6.86
N THR A 38 -9.65 -15.18 -6.47
CA THR A 38 -10.49 -15.19 -5.27
C THR A 38 -11.98 -15.12 -5.60
N LYS A 39 -12.81 -15.58 -4.67
CA LYS A 39 -14.28 -15.46 -4.72
C LYS A 39 -14.74 -14.06 -4.35
N GLY A 40 -14.25 -13.56 -3.22
CA GLY A 40 -14.41 -12.18 -2.82
C GLY A 40 -13.41 -11.28 -3.54
N SER A 41 -13.58 -9.99 -3.37
CA SER A 41 -12.70 -8.97 -3.93
C SER A 41 -12.12 -8.13 -2.80
N PRO A 42 -10.85 -7.69 -2.88
CA PRO A 42 -10.41 -6.51 -2.16
C PRO A 42 -11.32 -5.33 -2.50
N ILE A 43 -11.72 -4.56 -1.49
CA ILE A 43 -12.64 -3.43 -1.65
C ILE A 43 -11.92 -2.16 -1.21
N ASP A 44 -11.57 -1.35 -2.20
CA ASP A 44 -10.96 -0.04 -2.03
C ASP A 44 -11.57 0.92 -3.07
N GLN A 45 -11.83 2.18 -2.71
CA GLN A 45 -12.45 3.14 -3.63
C GLN A 45 -11.54 3.53 -4.82
N HIS A 46 -10.23 3.53 -4.61
CA HIS A 46 -9.23 3.97 -5.58
C HIS A 46 -8.65 2.82 -6.40
N ILE A 47 -8.63 1.60 -5.88
CA ILE A 47 -8.09 0.44 -6.59
C ILE A 47 -9.21 -0.32 -7.33
N ASP A 48 -8.99 -0.57 -8.62
CA ASP A 48 -9.92 -1.38 -9.43
C ASP A 48 -9.40 -2.81 -9.63
N VAL A 49 -10.30 -3.78 -9.54
CA VAL A 49 -9.98 -5.21 -9.62
C VAL A 49 -10.23 -5.76 -11.03
N MET A 50 -9.39 -6.69 -11.45
CA MET A 50 -9.63 -7.46 -12.68
C MET A 50 -10.55 -8.65 -12.36
N SER A 51 -11.59 -8.84 -13.16
CA SER A 51 -12.56 -9.93 -12.97
C SER A 51 -12.57 -10.87 -14.16
N LEU A 52 -12.69 -12.17 -13.89
CA LEU A 52 -12.74 -13.23 -14.90
C LEU A 52 -14.06 -13.99 -14.80
N SER A 53 -14.65 -14.31 -15.94
CA SER A 53 -15.84 -15.14 -16.06
C SER A 53 -15.46 -16.54 -16.51
N PHE A 54 -15.96 -17.55 -15.79
CA PHE A 54 -15.73 -18.96 -16.03
C PHE A 54 -16.99 -19.64 -16.59
N PRO A 55 -16.84 -20.79 -17.28
CA PRO A 55 -17.97 -21.60 -17.70
C PRO A 55 -18.93 -21.90 -16.53
N GLY A 56 -20.23 -21.85 -16.79
CA GLY A 56 -21.25 -22.02 -15.75
C GLY A 56 -21.63 -20.73 -15.01
N GLY A 57 -21.11 -19.58 -15.43
CA GLY A 57 -21.48 -18.26 -14.89
C GLY A 57 -20.72 -17.87 -13.61
N GLU A 58 -19.73 -18.66 -13.22
CA GLU A 58 -18.88 -18.34 -12.08
C GLU A 58 -18.00 -17.12 -12.40
N LYS A 59 -17.92 -16.17 -11.45
CA LYS A 59 -17.01 -15.03 -11.51
C LYS A 59 -15.94 -15.20 -10.43
N ARG A 60 -14.70 -14.85 -10.78
CA ARG A 60 -13.55 -14.75 -9.87
C ARG A 60 -12.84 -13.43 -10.09
N HIS A 61 -12.14 -12.98 -9.07
CA HIS A 61 -11.40 -11.72 -9.07
C HIS A 61 -9.92 -12.03 -8.90
N LEU A 62 -9.08 -11.33 -9.66
CA LEU A 62 -7.66 -11.29 -9.34
C LEU A 62 -7.49 -10.35 -8.14
N TYR A 63 -6.80 -10.82 -7.11
CA TYR A 63 -6.47 -10.03 -5.94
C TYR A 63 -5.55 -8.83 -6.27
N THR A 64 -5.66 -7.75 -5.49
CA THR A 64 -4.79 -6.57 -5.59
C THR A 64 -3.63 -6.62 -4.59
N SER A 65 -3.71 -7.58 -3.66
CA SER A 65 -2.75 -7.96 -2.61
C SER A 65 -3.11 -9.37 -2.10
N PRO A 66 -2.15 -10.20 -1.65
CA PRO A 66 -2.43 -11.46 -0.96
C PRO A 66 -3.05 -11.30 0.45
N GLU A 67 -3.13 -10.08 0.98
CA GLU A 67 -3.63 -9.70 2.32
C GLU A 67 -4.75 -10.58 2.88
N TYR A 68 -5.87 -10.74 2.17
CA TYR A 68 -7.01 -11.51 2.70
C TYR A 68 -6.68 -12.99 2.86
N GLY A 69 -5.93 -13.56 1.92
CA GLY A 69 -5.47 -14.95 2.00
C GLY A 69 -4.49 -15.14 3.16
N MET A 70 -3.53 -14.22 3.31
CA MET A 70 -2.53 -14.27 4.36
C MET A 70 -3.15 -14.09 5.75
N LYS A 71 -4.05 -13.13 5.93
CA LYS A 71 -4.79 -12.93 7.19
C LYS A 71 -5.66 -14.12 7.58
N ARG A 72 -6.21 -14.85 6.61
CA ARG A 72 -6.90 -16.12 6.87
C ARG A 72 -5.95 -17.18 7.44
N LEU A 73 -4.73 -17.28 6.91
CA LEU A 73 -3.71 -18.17 7.48
C LEU A 73 -3.28 -17.74 8.89
N LEU A 74 -3.17 -16.43 9.16
CA LEU A 74 -2.89 -15.91 10.49
C LEU A 74 -3.98 -16.29 11.49
N ALA A 75 -5.26 -16.16 11.11
CA ALA A 75 -6.39 -16.59 11.92
C ALA A 75 -6.45 -18.12 12.12
N ASP A 76 -5.82 -18.88 11.22
CA ASP A 76 -5.60 -20.33 11.39
C ASP A 76 -4.41 -20.67 12.31
N GLY A 77 -3.68 -19.66 12.80
CA GLY A 77 -2.58 -19.81 13.75
C GLY A 77 -1.26 -20.20 13.11
N ILE A 78 -1.05 -19.88 11.84
CA ILE A 78 0.14 -20.30 11.09
C ILE A 78 1.47 -19.69 11.59
N GLY A 79 1.40 -18.55 12.29
CA GLY A 79 2.57 -17.78 12.72
C GLY A 79 2.98 -16.70 11.71
N ASP A 80 4.24 -16.27 11.79
CA ASP A 80 4.77 -15.18 10.95
C ASP A 80 5.02 -15.67 9.52
N ILE A 81 4.51 -14.91 8.54
CA ILE A 81 4.49 -15.34 7.14
C ILE A 81 4.84 -14.20 6.17
N TYR A 82 5.39 -14.56 5.02
CA TYR A 82 5.60 -13.65 3.89
C TYR A 82 5.17 -14.30 2.58
N GLN A 83 4.88 -13.48 1.57
CA GLN A 83 4.63 -13.91 0.19
C GLN A 83 5.33 -12.95 -0.78
N ILE A 84 6.02 -13.51 -1.77
CA ILE A 84 6.52 -12.76 -2.93
C ILE A 84 5.71 -13.23 -4.14
N CYS A 85 4.82 -12.39 -4.65
CA CYS A 85 3.89 -12.79 -5.70
C CYS A 85 3.63 -11.67 -6.72
N HIS A 86 3.01 -12.05 -7.83
CA HIS A 86 2.37 -11.11 -8.73
C HIS A 86 1.01 -10.69 -8.14
N VAL A 87 0.70 -9.41 -8.22
CA VAL A 87 -0.59 -8.81 -7.86
C VAL A 87 -1.13 -7.99 -9.03
N PHE A 88 -2.44 -7.76 -9.06
CA PHE A 88 -3.13 -7.24 -10.23
C PHE A 88 -4.01 -6.05 -9.89
N ARG A 89 -3.82 -4.93 -10.59
CA ARG A 89 -4.61 -3.70 -10.42
C ARG A 89 -5.04 -3.17 -11.79
N SER A 90 -6.35 -3.04 -11.98
CA SER A 90 -6.94 -2.62 -13.25
C SER A 90 -6.69 -1.14 -13.50
N GLY A 91 -6.31 -0.77 -14.72
CA GLY A 91 -6.14 0.64 -15.13
C GLY A 91 -4.84 1.31 -14.66
N GLU A 92 -4.00 0.61 -13.89
CA GLU A 92 -2.72 1.13 -13.43
C GLU A 92 -1.60 0.89 -14.47
N SER A 93 -1.46 1.80 -15.43
CA SER A 93 -0.31 1.84 -16.35
C SER A 93 0.32 3.23 -16.37
N GLY A 94 1.65 3.28 -16.24
CA GLY A 94 2.42 4.52 -16.28
C GLY A 94 3.90 4.28 -16.01
N HIS A 95 4.63 5.35 -15.68
CA HIS A 95 6.07 5.25 -15.42
C HIS A 95 6.38 4.39 -14.18
N LEU A 96 5.51 4.44 -13.17
CA LEU A 96 5.67 3.73 -11.89
C LEU A 96 4.65 2.58 -11.69
N HIS A 97 3.83 2.28 -12.70
CA HIS A 97 2.67 1.39 -12.59
C HIS A 97 2.56 0.46 -13.80
N ASN A 98 2.34 -0.84 -13.54
CA ASN A 98 2.05 -1.87 -14.53
C ASN A 98 0.87 -2.67 -13.96
N PRO A 99 -0.15 -3.05 -14.77
CA PRO A 99 -1.35 -3.68 -14.26
C PRO A 99 -1.11 -5.00 -13.51
N GLU A 100 0.02 -5.66 -13.79
CA GLU A 100 0.56 -6.78 -13.02
C GLU A 100 1.97 -6.41 -12.52
N PHE A 101 2.25 -6.55 -11.23
CA PHE A 101 3.57 -6.23 -10.67
C PHE A 101 3.93 -7.17 -9.52
N THR A 102 5.22 -7.23 -9.18
CA THR A 102 5.70 -8.05 -8.07
C THR A 102 5.60 -7.29 -6.76
N MET A 103 4.95 -7.90 -5.78
CA MET A 103 4.82 -7.42 -4.42
C MET A 103 5.53 -8.37 -3.45
N VAL A 104 6.09 -7.80 -2.39
CA VAL A 104 6.55 -8.54 -1.21
C VAL A 104 5.67 -8.11 -0.05
N GLU A 105 4.91 -9.03 0.51
CA GLU A 105 4.00 -8.76 1.61
C GLU A 105 4.28 -9.72 2.77
N TRP A 106 4.28 -9.23 4.01
CA TRP A 106 4.51 -10.06 5.18
C TRP A 106 3.77 -9.57 6.41
N TYR A 107 3.57 -10.49 7.35
CA TYR A 107 2.85 -10.27 8.60
C TYR A 107 3.60 -10.94 9.76
N GLN A 108 3.62 -10.24 10.90
CA GLN A 108 4.21 -10.73 12.13
C GLN A 108 3.29 -10.51 13.34
N ASN A 109 3.19 -11.53 14.18
CA ASN A 109 2.32 -11.54 15.35
C ASN A 109 2.99 -10.86 16.55
N GLY A 110 2.22 -10.04 17.26
CA GLY A 110 2.60 -9.48 18.56
C GLY A 110 3.77 -8.51 18.55
N ILE A 111 4.22 -8.06 17.37
CA ILE A 111 5.28 -7.06 17.26
C ILE A 111 4.71 -5.64 17.43
N PRO A 112 5.43 -4.71 18.08
CA PRO A 112 5.03 -3.31 18.13
C PRO A 112 5.00 -2.67 16.73
N PHE A 113 4.10 -1.71 16.54
CA PHE A 113 3.98 -0.94 15.29
C PHE A 113 5.29 -0.27 14.85
N SER A 114 6.13 0.20 15.78
CA SER A 114 7.45 0.74 15.46
C SER A 114 8.42 -0.33 14.92
N GLN A 115 8.28 -1.59 15.34
CA GLN A 115 9.17 -2.67 14.93
C GLN A 115 8.93 -3.08 13.48
N ILE A 116 7.67 -3.09 13.01
CA ILE A 116 7.40 -3.37 11.59
C ILE A 116 7.98 -2.28 10.69
N ILE A 117 7.99 -1.02 11.13
CA ILE A 117 8.62 0.10 10.41
C ILE A 117 10.14 -0.13 10.28
N GLU A 118 10.83 -0.42 11.39
CA GLU A 118 12.28 -0.68 11.38
C GLU A 118 12.66 -1.90 10.53
N GLU A 119 11.86 -2.96 10.57
CA GLU A 119 12.08 -4.12 9.72
C GLU A 119 11.88 -3.78 8.24
N THR A 120 10.84 -3.01 7.91
CA THR A 120 10.59 -2.57 6.55
C THR A 120 11.73 -1.70 6.01
N LEU A 121 12.25 -0.78 6.83
CA LEU A 121 13.46 -0.02 6.49
C LEU A 121 14.65 -0.96 6.24
N SER A 122 14.85 -1.96 7.10
CA SER A 122 15.92 -2.94 6.94
C SER A 122 15.79 -3.75 5.63
N PHE A 123 14.56 -4.13 5.25
CA PHE A 123 14.29 -4.79 3.99
C PHE A 123 14.59 -3.88 2.78
N ILE A 124 14.11 -2.64 2.80
CA ILE A 124 14.34 -1.66 1.72
C ILE A 124 15.85 -1.37 1.55
N LYS A 125 16.61 -1.31 2.65
CA LYS A 125 18.06 -1.09 2.64
C LYS A 125 18.83 -2.20 1.91
N LEU A 126 18.29 -3.42 1.78
CA LEU A 126 18.90 -4.47 0.95
C LEU A 126 19.03 -4.04 -0.52
N PHE A 127 18.11 -3.20 -1.00
CA PHE A 127 18.04 -2.75 -2.38
C PHE A 127 18.77 -1.42 -2.58
N LEU A 128 18.51 -0.47 -1.68
CA LEU A 128 18.84 0.94 -1.85
C LEU A 128 20.06 1.41 -1.04
N GLY A 129 20.63 0.53 -0.21
CA GLY A 129 21.77 0.83 0.66
C GLY A 129 21.37 1.45 1.99
N ASP A 130 22.35 1.60 2.89
CA ASP A 130 22.15 2.11 4.25
C ASP A 130 22.06 3.64 4.26
N LEU A 131 20.90 4.15 3.85
CA LEU A 131 20.56 5.56 3.91
C LEU A 131 19.97 5.91 5.29
N PRO A 132 20.17 7.17 5.76
CA PRO A 132 19.44 7.66 6.93
C PRO A 132 17.93 7.68 6.66
N HIS A 133 17.14 7.84 7.71
CA HIS A 133 15.70 8.00 7.59
C HIS A 133 15.17 9.04 8.59
N GLN A 134 14.03 9.61 8.24
CA GLN A 134 13.25 10.51 9.10
C GLN A 134 11.82 9.98 9.20
N ILE A 135 11.17 10.26 10.32
CA ILE A 135 9.80 9.81 10.61
C ILE A 135 8.94 11.03 10.91
N PHE A 136 7.79 11.14 10.23
CA PHE A 136 6.77 12.15 10.50
C PHE A 136 5.44 11.47 10.78
N SER A 137 4.68 11.99 11.75
CA SER A 137 3.24 11.78 11.73
C SER A 137 2.64 12.48 10.51
N TYR A 138 1.52 11.99 10.00
CA TYR A 138 0.79 12.65 8.92
C TYR A 138 0.48 14.11 9.26
N ARG A 139 0.06 14.38 10.51
CA ARG A 139 -0.21 15.75 10.99
C ARG A 139 1.01 16.64 10.98
N ASP A 140 2.15 16.16 11.47
CA ASP A 140 3.39 16.94 11.48
C ASP A 140 3.89 17.22 10.07
N LEU A 141 3.64 16.31 9.13
CA LEU A 141 3.93 16.50 7.73
C LEU A 141 3.11 17.65 7.13
N LEU A 142 1.80 17.67 7.36
CA LEU A 142 0.93 18.77 6.91
C LEU A 142 1.32 20.10 7.57
N LYS A 143 1.66 20.10 8.87
CA LYS A 143 2.18 21.29 9.56
C LYS A 143 3.47 21.80 8.93
N LYS A 144 4.41 20.90 8.62
CA LYS A 144 5.70 21.24 8.02
C LYS A 144 5.57 21.84 6.62
N TYR A 145 4.74 21.26 5.75
CA TYR A 145 4.67 21.64 4.34
C TYR A 145 3.60 22.70 4.03
N PHE A 146 2.55 22.78 4.84
CA PHE A 146 1.43 23.70 4.60
C PHE A 146 1.20 24.72 5.71
N GLU A 147 1.92 24.63 6.83
CA GLU A 147 1.68 25.45 8.04
C GLU A 147 0.26 25.26 8.59
N LEU A 148 -0.31 24.07 8.38
CA LEU A 148 -1.71 23.77 8.63
C LEU A 148 -1.87 22.53 9.51
N ASP A 149 -2.71 22.64 10.52
CA ASP A 149 -3.13 21.52 11.35
C ASP A 149 -4.43 20.92 10.78
N TYR A 150 -4.34 19.77 10.12
CA TYR A 150 -5.49 19.21 9.43
C TYR A 150 -6.63 18.83 10.38
N LEU A 151 -6.36 18.57 11.66
CA LEU A 151 -7.40 18.16 12.60
C LEU A 151 -8.48 19.25 12.72
N HIS A 152 -8.03 20.50 12.83
CA HIS A 152 -8.89 21.67 13.04
C HIS A 152 -9.25 22.40 11.74
N ALA A 153 -8.54 22.12 10.64
CA ALA A 153 -8.81 22.75 9.36
C ALA A 153 -10.16 22.33 8.76
N THR A 154 -10.87 23.32 8.23
CA THR A 154 -12.07 23.15 7.39
C THR A 154 -11.68 22.86 5.94
N CYS A 155 -12.59 22.30 5.14
CA CYS A 155 -12.35 22.11 3.71
C CYS A 155 -12.04 23.43 2.98
N ALA A 156 -12.62 24.55 3.42
CA ALA A 156 -12.34 25.87 2.86
C ALA A 156 -10.89 26.30 3.10
N GLU A 157 -10.34 26.03 4.28
CA GLU A 157 -8.94 26.32 4.59
C GLU A 157 -7.98 25.39 3.84
N LEU A 158 -8.33 24.11 3.67
CA LEU A 158 -7.56 23.17 2.84
C LEU A 158 -7.54 23.62 1.38
N LEU A 159 -8.67 24.04 0.82
CA LEU A 159 -8.75 24.60 -0.53
C LEU A 159 -7.93 25.89 -0.67
N ALA A 160 -8.00 26.79 0.32
CA ALA A 160 -7.17 27.99 0.34
C ALA A 160 -5.67 27.67 0.42
N ALA A 161 -5.29 26.60 1.13
CA ALA A 161 -3.92 26.09 1.13
C ALA A 161 -3.52 25.55 -0.24
N CYS A 162 -4.37 24.76 -0.90
CA CYS A 162 -4.12 24.30 -2.28
C CYS A 162 -3.85 25.47 -3.23
N GLU A 163 -4.61 26.56 -3.10
CA GLU A 163 -4.40 27.79 -3.88
C GLU A 163 -3.11 28.53 -3.48
N LYS A 164 -2.84 28.71 -2.17
CA LYS A 164 -1.65 29.39 -1.64
C LYS A 164 -0.34 28.75 -2.12
N TYR A 165 -0.31 27.42 -2.23
CA TYR A 165 0.88 26.66 -2.59
C TYR A 165 0.89 26.21 -4.07
N ASP A 166 0.05 26.81 -4.91
CA ASP A 166 -0.01 26.59 -6.36
C ASP A 166 -0.17 25.11 -6.77
N LEU A 167 -1.00 24.35 -6.05
CA LEU A 167 -1.34 22.99 -6.46
C LEU A 167 -2.14 23.02 -7.78
N PRO A 168 -2.02 21.99 -8.63
CA PRO A 168 -2.80 21.94 -9.87
C PRO A 168 -4.30 22.06 -9.59
N LYS A 169 -5.04 22.74 -10.47
CA LYS A 169 -6.49 22.90 -10.29
C LYS A 169 -7.21 21.70 -10.91
N ALA A 170 -8.01 21.01 -10.10
CA ALA A 170 -9.03 20.08 -10.61
C ALA A 170 -10.39 20.80 -10.71
N SER A 171 -11.20 20.43 -11.69
CA SER A 171 -12.47 21.13 -12.00
C SER A 171 -13.51 21.06 -10.88
N ASP A 172 -13.40 20.07 -10.00
CA ASP A 172 -14.38 19.65 -9.01
C ASP A 172 -13.84 19.67 -7.57
N MET A 173 -12.66 20.27 -7.34
CA MET A 173 -12.03 20.31 -6.00
C MET A 173 -12.96 20.88 -4.92
N LYS A 174 -13.85 21.80 -5.27
CA LYS A 174 -14.81 22.41 -4.33
C LYS A 174 -15.85 21.44 -3.79
N SER A 175 -16.12 20.34 -4.50
CA SER A 175 -17.03 19.28 -4.07
C SER A 175 -16.34 18.14 -3.34
N TRP A 176 -15.01 18.17 -3.24
CA TRP A 176 -14.26 17.11 -2.56
C TRP A 176 -14.44 17.18 -1.05
N ASP A 177 -14.48 16.00 -0.44
CA ASP A 177 -14.45 15.88 1.00
C ASP A 177 -13.05 16.15 1.57
N LYS A 178 -12.96 16.16 2.90
CA LYS A 178 -11.71 16.47 3.61
C LYS A 178 -10.60 15.47 3.28
N ASP A 179 -10.92 14.17 3.20
CA ASP A 179 -9.92 13.13 2.92
C ASP A 179 -9.38 13.23 1.50
N THR A 180 -10.24 13.47 0.52
CA THR A 180 -9.83 13.67 -0.87
C THR A 180 -8.92 14.90 -1.01
N LEU A 181 -9.23 16.00 -0.31
CA LEU A 181 -8.36 17.18 -0.28
C LEU A 181 -7.01 16.90 0.36
N LEU A 182 -6.99 16.19 1.50
CA LEU A 182 -5.74 15.83 2.18
C LEU A 182 -4.87 14.90 1.34
N GLN A 183 -5.46 13.87 0.74
CA GLN A 183 -4.76 12.98 -0.19
C GLN A 183 -4.20 13.77 -1.38
N TYR A 184 -4.99 14.67 -1.97
CA TYR A 184 -4.54 15.53 -3.06
C TYR A 184 -3.33 16.40 -2.66
N MET A 185 -3.40 17.02 -1.48
CA MET A 185 -2.32 17.85 -0.95
C MET A 185 -1.04 17.05 -0.74
N VAL A 186 -1.15 15.85 -0.16
CA VAL A 186 0.00 14.97 0.03
C VAL A 186 0.57 14.53 -1.32
N SER A 187 -0.23 13.97 -2.21
CA SER A 187 0.26 13.36 -3.44
C SER A 187 0.80 14.35 -4.46
N PHE A 188 0.18 15.52 -4.62
CA PHE A 188 0.62 16.49 -5.64
C PHE A 188 1.68 17.46 -5.14
N TYR A 189 1.77 17.70 -3.83
CA TYR A 189 2.71 18.68 -3.29
C TYR A 189 3.77 18.06 -2.38
N ILE A 190 3.41 17.18 -1.46
CA ILE A 190 4.36 16.67 -0.47
C ILE A 190 5.19 15.52 -1.05
N GLU A 191 4.55 14.47 -1.57
CA GLU A 191 5.21 13.26 -2.05
C GLU A 191 6.40 13.53 -2.98
N PRO A 192 6.31 14.41 -4.01
CA PRO A 192 7.44 14.67 -4.91
C PRO A 192 8.67 15.28 -4.21
N LYS A 193 8.51 15.79 -2.99
CA LYS A 193 9.57 16.41 -2.17
C LYS A 193 10.14 15.46 -1.12
N LEU A 194 9.60 14.24 -1.00
CA LEU A 194 10.00 13.29 0.03
C LEU A 194 11.22 12.46 -0.37
N GLY A 195 12.02 12.14 0.63
CA GLY A 195 13.11 11.17 0.53
C GLY A 195 14.22 11.49 -0.48
N VAL A 196 14.68 12.75 -0.55
CA VAL A 196 15.70 13.18 -1.53
C VAL A 196 17.06 12.51 -1.29
N ASN A 197 17.54 12.49 -0.04
CA ASN A 197 18.84 11.92 0.36
C ASN A 197 18.72 10.91 1.52
N GLU A 198 17.50 10.59 1.93
CA GLU A 198 17.15 9.76 3.08
C GLU A 198 15.80 9.10 2.84
N PHE A 199 15.43 8.07 3.60
CA PHE A 199 14.05 7.56 3.58
C PHE A 199 13.13 8.49 4.39
N THR A 200 11.90 8.68 3.93
CA THR A 200 10.87 9.36 4.71
C THR A 200 9.78 8.37 5.08
N VAL A 201 9.60 8.13 6.37
CA VAL A 201 8.46 7.39 6.91
C VAL A 201 7.36 8.39 7.25
N ILE A 202 6.15 8.16 6.75
CA ILE A 202 4.93 8.83 7.22
C ILE A 202 4.16 7.82 8.04
N ASN A 203 3.77 8.14 9.27
CA ASN A 203 2.96 7.27 10.12
C ASN A 203 1.75 8.02 10.71
N TYR A 204 0.88 7.29 11.41
CA TYR A 204 -0.29 7.86 12.09
C TYR A 204 -1.19 8.68 11.15
N PHE A 205 -1.66 8.04 10.07
CA PHE A 205 -2.60 8.64 9.11
C PHE A 205 -3.93 8.99 9.79
N PRO A 206 -4.74 9.90 9.23
CA PRO A 206 -6.09 10.15 9.73
C PRO A 206 -6.88 8.85 9.83
N ALA A 207 -7.66 8.65 10.91
CA ALA A 207 -8.45 7.42 11.09
C ALA A 207 -9.45 7.15 9.94
N SER A 208 -9.88 8.19 9.22
CA SER A 208 -10.70 8.05 8.00
C SER A 208 -9.95 7.40 6.82
N GLN A 209 -8.62 7.45 6.84
CA GLN A 209 -7.72 6.85 5.85
C GLN A 209 -7.05 5.58 6.39
N ALA A 210 -7.70 4.91 7.35
CA ALA A 210 -7.14 3.73 8.01
C ALA A 210 -7.02 2.50 7.11
N ALA A 211 -7.76 2.43 5.99
CA ALA A 211 -7.89 1.20 5.21
C ALA A 211 -8.25 0.02 6.15
N LEU A 212 -7.40 -1.01 6.23
CA LEU A 212 -7.56 -2.18 7.10
C LEU A 212 -6.75 -2.07 8.42
N SER A 213 -6.23 -0.89 8.74
CA SER A 213 -5.47 -0.63 9.96
C SER A 213 -6.37 -0.41 11.18
N LYS A 214 -5.86 -0.79 12.35
CA LYS A 214 -6.36 -0.40 13.65
C LYS A 214 -6.31 1.11 13.84
N THR A 215 -7.24 1.63 14.61
CA THR A 215 -7.34 3.06 14.93
C THR A 215 -7.25 3.29 16.43
N LEU A 216 -6.64 4.42 16.83
CA LEU A 216 -6.62 4.90 18.20
C LEU A 216 -6.73 6.43 18.25
N THR A 217 -6.70 7.00 19.44
CA THR A 217 -6.66 8.45 19.63
C THR A 217 -5.37 8.86 20.32
N ILE A 218 -4.57 9.72 19.67
CA ILE A 218 -3.38 10.34 20.26
C ILE A 218 -3.75 11.77 20.66
N GLY A 219 -3.88 12.02 21.96
CA GLY A 219 -4.41 13.29 22.47
C GLY A 219 -5.86 13.49 22.05
N GLU A 220 -6.10 14.41 21.11
CA GLU A 220 -7.42 14.69 20.50
C GLU A 220 -7.58 14.10 19.09
N GLU A 221 -6.51 13.53 18.53
CA GLU A 221 -6.46 13.15 17.13
C GLU A 221 -6.79 11.68 16.92
N PRO A 222 -7.87 11.34 16.20
CA PRO A 222 -8.12 9.98 15.78
C PRO A 222 -7.18 9.62 14.62
N VAL A 223 -6.31 8.64 14.86
CA VAL A 223 -5.30 8.18 13.90
C VAL A 223 -5.45 6.69 13.61
N ALA A 224 -4.91 6.27 12.48
CA ALA A 224 -4.68 4.88 12.12
C ALA A 224 -3.21 4.51 12.34
N GLU A 225 -2.93 3.32 12.85
CA GLU A 225 -1.57 2.76 12.90
C GLU A 225 -1.20 2.25 11.50
N ARG A 226 -1.09 3.19 10.56
CA ARG A 226 -0.68 3.01 9.18
C ARG A 226 0.62 3.77 8.96
N PHE A 227 1.51 3.21 8.16
CA PHE A 227 2.71 3.89 7.72
C PHE A 227 3.00 3.63 6.25
N GLU A 228 3.69 4.59 5.64
CA GLU A 228 4.22 4.50 4.29
C GLU A 228 5.67 4.96 4.29
N ILE A 229 6.50 4.40 3.40
CA ILE A 229 7.91 4.78 3.25
C ILE A 229 8.14 5.30 1.84
N TYR A 230 8.77 6.46 1.75
CA TYR A 230 9.07 7.15 0.50
C TYR A 230 10.58 7.31 0.29
N TYR A 231 10.99 7.20 -0.97
CA TYR A 231 12.32 7.58 -1.43
C TYR A 231 12.27 8.16 -2.83
N GLN A 232 12.94 9.29 -3.05
CA GLN A 232 12.94 10.04 -4.32
C GLN A 232 11.53 10.32 -4.86
N GLY A 233 10.61 10.67 -3.95
CA GLY A 233 9.21 10.92 -4.27
C GLY A 233 8.41 9.69 -4.75
N ILE A 234 8.93 8.48 -4.52
CA ILE A 234 8.25 7.22 -4.84
C ILE A 234 7.86 6.53 -3.52
N GLU A 235 6.57 6.21 -3.38
CA GLU A 235 6.05 5.34 -2.34
C GLU A 235 6.58 3.91 -2.53
N LEU A 236 7.25 3.36 -1.54
CA LEU A 236 7.88 2.04 -1.59
C LEU A 236 7.03 0.95 -0.93
N CYS A 237 6.25 1.33 0.09
CA CYS A 237 5.44 0.41 0.86
C CYS A 237 4.26 1.11 1.54
N ASN A 238 3.28 0.29 1.92
CA ASN A 238 2.16 0.66 2.78
C ASN A 238 1.97 -0.47 3.81
N GLY A 239 1.94 -0.12 5.09
CA GLY A 239 1.88 -1.10 6.19
C GLY A 239 1.06 -0.64 7.37
N PHE A 240 0.61 -1.59 8.18
CA PHE A 240 -0.42 -1.40 9.19
C PHE A 240 -0.12 -2.18 10.47
N HIS A 241 -0.61 -1.67 11.60
CA HIS A 241 -1.11 -2.52 12.68
C HIS A 241 -2.52 -2.97 12.30
N GLU A 242 -2.75 -4.27 12.17
CA GLU A 242 -3.95 -4.80 11.54
C GLU A 242 -5.22 -4.63 12.39
N LEU A 243 -6.34 -4.31 11.74
CA LEU A 243 -7.66 -4.36 12.34
C LEU A 243 -8.09 -5.83 12.54
N THR A 244 -8.41 -6.20 13.78
CA THR A 244 -8.86 -7.54 14.15
C THR A 244 -10.38 -7.65 14.36
N ASP A 245 -11.11 -6.53 14.42
CA ASP A 245 -12.56 -6.51 14.63
C ASP A 245 -13.31 -6.75 13.31
N ALA A 246 -13.92 -7.93 13.18
CA ALA A 246 -14.68 -8.34 12.01
C ALA A 246 -15.87 -7.43 11.68
N LYS A 247 -16.59 -6.93 12.69
CA LYS A 247 -17.77 -6.09 12.50
C LYS A 247 -17.39 -4.70 12.04
N GLU A 248 -16.31 -4.16 12.58
CA GLU A 248 -15.75 -2.90 12.09
C GLU A 248 -15.22 -3.06 10.66
N GLN A 249 -14.53 -4.16 10.35
CA GLN A 249 -14.05 -4.43 8.99
C GLN A 249 -15.21 -4.54 7.98
N GLU A 250 -16.29 -5.23 8.32
CA GLU A 250 -17.49 -5.32 7.47
C GLU A 250 -18.10 -3.94 7.20
N LYS A 251 -18.24 -3.10 8.22
CA LYS A 251 -18.73 -1.72 8.04
C LYS A 251 -17.84 -0.92 7.09
N ARG A 252 -16.51 -1.06 7.21
CA ARG A 252 -15.56 -0.39 6.31
C ARG A 252 -15.72 -0.86 4.87
N PHE A 253 -15.94 -2.15 4.63
CA PHE A 253 -16.22 -2.66 3.29
C PHE A 253 -17.51 -2.12 2.69
N VAL A 254 -18.59 -2.09 3.46
CA VAL A 254 -19.86 -1.48 3.02
C VAL A 254 -19.63 -0.01 2.66
N ARG A 255 -18.94 0.74 3.52
CA ARG A 255 -18.60 2.15 3.30
C ARG A 255 -17.76 2.37 2.04
N GLN A 256 -16.75 1.53 1.80
CA GLN A 256 -15.92 1.63 0.59
C GLN A 256 -16.74 1.37 -0.67
N ASN A 257 -17.67 0.41 -0.64
CA ASN A 257 -18.60 0.17 -1.76
C ASN A 257 -19.59 1.33 -1.99
N GLU A 258 -20.07 1.99 -0.93
CA GLU A 258 -20.86 3.23 -1.06
C GLU A 258 -20.06 4.33 -1.75
N LEU A 259 -18.79 4.51 -1.35
CA LEU A 259 -17.89 5.48 -1.97
C LEU A 259 -17.61 5.16 -3.43
N ARG A 260 -17.36 3.88 -3.77
CA ARG A 260 -17.24 3.42 -5.16
C ARG A 260 -18.47 3.79 -6.00
N LYS A 261 -19.68 3.50 -5.50
CA LYS A 261 -20.94 3.88 -6.16
C LYS A 261 -21.05 5.39 -6.38
N SER A 262 -20.62 6.20 -5.40
CA SER A 262 -20.71 7.67 -5.48
C SER A 262 -19.86 8.27 -6.60
N ILE A 263 -18.77 7.59 -6.99
CA ILE A 263 -17.90 7.99 -8.11
C ILE A 263 -18.17 7.20 -9.40
N GLY A 264 -19.33 6.52 -9.49
CA GLY A 264 -19.77 5.79 -10.69
C GLY A 264 -19.06 4.45 -10.93
N LYS A 265 -18.36 3.91 -9.93
CA LYS A 265 -17.77 2.56 -9.99
C LYS A 265 -18.74 1.49 -9.49
N ASP A 266 -18.58 0.27 -9.98
CA ASP A 266 -19.34 -0.88 -9.53
C ASP A 266 -18.98 -1.30 -8.09
N GLU A 267 -19.99 -1.84 -7.41
CA GLU A 267 -19.82 -2.56 -6.14
C GLU A 267 -19.00 -3.83 -6.34
N LEU A 268 -18.13 -4.11 -5.37
CA LEU A 268 -17.33 -5.32 -5.33
C LEU A 268 -17.85 -6.29 -4.27
N PRO A 269 -17.83 -7.61 -4.53
CA PRO A 269 -18.33 -8.59 -3.58
C PRO A 269 -17.43 -8.65 -2.34
N ILE A 270 -18.05 -8.50 -1.17
CA ILE A 270 -17.38 -8.67 0.12
C ILE A 270 -16.85 -10.11 0.23
N ASP A 271 -15.60 -10.25 0.68
CA ASP A 271 -15.02 -11.56 0.95
C ASP A 271 -15.50 -12.10 2.31
N THR A 272 -16.51 -12.97 2.27
CA THR A 272 -17.08 -13.58 3.47
C THR A 272 -16.08 -14.50 4.17
N PHE A 273 -15.16 -15.14 3.46
CA PHE A 273 -14.14 -16.01 4.08
C PHE A 273 -13.11 -15.19 4.86
N PHE A 274 -12.82 -13.98 4.40
CA PHE A 274 -11.98 -13.05 5.17
C PHE A 274 -12.68 -12.60 6.44
N LEU A 275 -13.97 -12.21 6.37
CA LEU A 275 -14.74 -11.84 7.56
C LEU A 275 -14.86 -13.00 8.56
N GLU A 276 -15.16 -14.22 8.10
CA GLU A 276 -15.20 -15.43 8.94
C GLU A 276 -13.86 -15.68 9.64
N ALA A 277 -12.73 -15.40 8.97
CA ALA A 277 -11.41 -15.53 9.60
C ALA A 277 -11.17 -14.47 10.69
N LEU A 278 -11.61 -13.23 10.49
CA LEU A 278 -11.56 -12.22 11.54
C LEU A 278 -12.45 -12.62 12.74
N GLU A 279 -13.63 -13.17 12.50
CA GLU A 279 -14.53 -13.67 13.55
C GLU A 279 -13.94 -14.86 14.33
N LYS A 280 -13.21 -15.74 13.64
CA LYS A 280 -12.46 -16.83 14.27
C LYS A 280 -11.37 -16.30 15.21
N GLY A 281 -10.79 -15.16 14.86
CA GLY A 281 -9.82 -14.43 15.65
C GLY A 281 -8.50 -14.25 14.90
N LEU A 282 -8.29 -13.06 14.36
CA LEU A 282 -6.98 -12.63 13.89
C LEU A 282 -6.13 -12.24 15.12
N PRO A 283 -4.90 -12.80 15.28
CA PRO A 283 -4.00 -12.35 16.33
C PRO A 283 -3.66 -10.86 16.16
N ASP A 284 -3.27 -10.21 17.26
CA ASP A 284 -2.68 -8.88 17.19
C ASP A 284 -1.39 -8.97 16.35
N CYS A 285 -1.36 -8.28 15.21
CA CYS A 285 -0.26 -8.39 14.25
C CYS A 285 -0.07 -7.09 13.48
N CYS A 286 1.12 -6.96 12.90
CA CYS A 286 1.44 -5.92 11.93
C CYS A 286 1.75 -6.55 10.58
N GLY A 287 1.37 -5.86 9.50
CA GLY A 287 1.64 -6.27 8.13
C GLY A 287 2.14 -5.11 7.27
N VAL A 288 2.78 -5.45 6.16
CA VAL A 288 3.26 -4.45 5.19
C VAL A 288 3.41 -5.05 3.81
N ALA A 289 3.04 -4.27 2.80
CA ALA A 289 3.20 -4.58 1.40
C ALA A 289 4.25 -3.64 0.76
N VAL A 290 5.26 -4.21 0.10
CA VAL A 290 6.36 -3.50 -0.56
C VAL A 290 6.33 -3.74 -2.07
N GLY A 291 6.42 -2.67 -2.85
CA GLY A 291 6.50 -2.74 -4.32
C GLY A 291 7.91 -3.12 -4.78
N PHE A 292 8.15 -4.41 -5.07
CA PHE A 292 9.46 -4.92 -5.47
C PHE A 292 9.99 -4.23 -6.74
N ASP A 293 9.11 -3.99 -7.72
CA ASP A 293 9.50 -3.38 -8.99
C ASP A 293 9.97 -1.92 -8.82
N ARG A 294 9.37 -1.18 -7.87
CA ARG A 294 9.80 0.18 -7.54
C ARG A 294 11.20 0.18 -6.89
N LEU A 295 11.50 -0.81 -6.04
CA LEU A 295 12.84 -0.98 -5.48
C LEU A 295 13.88 -1.27 -6.56
N MET A 296 13.57 -2.15 -7.53
CA MET A 296 14.46 -2.44 -8.65
C MET A 296 14.66 -1.22 -9.56
N LEU A 297 13.59 -0.46 -9.83
CA LEU A 297 13.65 0.79 -10.59
C LEU A 297 14.64 1.77 -9.96
N LEU A 298 14.50 2.02 -8.66
CA LEU A 298 15.38 2.92 -7.90
C LEU A 298 16.82 2.42 -7.83
N LYS A 299 17.01 1.12 -7.54
CA LYS A 299 18.33 0.48 -7.50
C LYS A 299 19.10 0.66 -8.79
N HIS A 300 18.43 0.50 -9.94
CA HIS A 300 19.04 0.66 -11.26
C HIS A 300 18.95 2.07 -11.83
N LYS A 301 18.42 3.04 -11.07
CA LYS A 301 18.22 4.43 -11.48
C LYS A 301 17.48 4.52 -12.83
N LYS A 302 16.44 3.71 -12.98
CA LYS A 302 15.59 3.68 -14.17
C LYS A 302 14.48 4.71 -14.09
N ALA A 303 14.03 5.16 -15.26
CA ALA A 303 12.95 6.15 -15.32
C ALA A 303 11.57 5.49 -15.22
N THR A 304 11.47 4.23 -15.64
CA THR A 304 10.19 3.53 -15.68
C THR A 304 10.31 2.07 -15.25
N ILE A 305 9.23 1.49 -14.72
CA ILE A 305 9.23 0.10 -14.24
C ILE A 305 9.36 -0.91 -15.39
N GLN A 306 8.97 -0.53 -16.61
CA GLN A 306 9.12 -1.33 -17.82
C GLN A 306 10.59 -1.68 -18.10
N GLU A 307 11.52 -0.88 -17.58
CA GLU A 307 12.96 -1.14 -17.68
C GLU A 307 13.47 -2.23 -16.72
N VAL A 308 12.68 -2.63 -15.72
CA VAL A 308 13.09 -3.60 -14.67
C VAL A 308 12.23 -4.86 -14.61
N ILE A 309 11.31 -5.02 -15.56
CA ILE A 309 10.49 -6.22 -15.75
C ILE A 309 10.81 -6.91 -17.08
N PRO A 310 10.53 -8.22 -17.23
CA PRO A 310 10.79 -8.94 -18.46
C PRO A 310 10.01 -8.40 -19.66
N PHE A 311 8.71 -8.17 -19.47
CA PHE A 311 7.79 -7.64 -20.47
C PHE A 311 6.79 -6.72 -19.76
N SER A 312 6.55 -5.54 -20.33
CA SER A 312 5.53 -4.64 -19.83
C SER A 312 4.18 -4.92 -20.48
N TRP A 313 3.13 -4.36 -19.90
CA TRP A 313 1.76 -4.50 -20.39
C TRP A 313 1.60 -4.27 -21.89
N GLU A 314 2.35 -3.32 -22.46
CA GLU A 314 2.24 -2.96 -23.88
C GLU A 314 2.75 -4.06 -24.83
N ILE A 315 3.54 -5.01 -24.34
CA ILE A 315 4.21 -6.05 -25.15
C ILE A 315 4.07 -7.47 -24.57
N ALA A 316 3.26 -7.65 -23.51
CA ALA A 316 3.01 -8.92 -22.84
C ALA A 316 2.11 -9.86 -23.64
#